data_AF-A0A954SN24-F1
#
_entry.id   AF-A0A954SN24-F1
#
_cell.length_a   1.000
_cell.length_b   1.000
_cell.length_c   1.000
_cell.angle_alpha   90.00
_cell.angle_beta   90.00
_cell.angle_gamma   90.00
#
_symmetry.space_group_name_H-M   'P 1'
#
loop_
_entity.id
_entity.type
_entity.pdbx_description
1 polymer ?
#
loop_
_entity_poly.entity_id
_entity_poly.type
_entity_poly.pdbx_seq_one_letter_code
_entity_poly.pdbx_strand_id
1 'polypeptide(L)'
;TTGFDAPNVDCLVLLRPTLSPGLYYQMVGRGFRLHPGKANCLVLDYGGNVLRHGPVDQLQVVEKRGDGDGPAPAKECPACRALIAPAYTICPQCGHEFPPPERKKHESQATNAGVLSGQVSDAEFDVRDIRYSVHTKKDADDDAPKTLRVDYRLGLDYWVSEWICFEHSGWPRRKAEQWWQARSPDPCPDTAQQACDLANNSALALTESVTVRSVAGEKFDRIHSCKLGPKPELSPIWEPVDLSDVPF
;
A
#
# COMPACT_ATOMS: atom_id res chain seq x y z
N THR A 1 -24.23 -24.69 5.82
CA THR A 1 -24.49 -24.29 4.41
C THR A 1 -24.23 -25.48 3.53
N THR A 2 -25.26 -26.02 2.88
CA THR A 2 -25.09 -27.02 1.82
C THR A 2 -24.20 -26.44 0.72
N GLY A 3 -23.17 -27.18 0.31
CA GLY A 3 -22.20 -26.71 -0.67
C GLY A 3 -22.83 -26.71 -2.05
N PHE A 4 -23.07 -25.55 -2.64
CA PHE A 4 -23.24 -25.45 -4.08
C PHE A 4 -21.93 -25.91 -4.74
N ASP A 5 -22.01 -26.97 -5.53
CA ASP A 5 -20.87 -27.59 -6.21
C ASP A 5 -21.16 -27.69 -7.71
N ALA A 6 -20.52 -26.82 -8.47
CA ALA A 6 -20.69 -26.71 -9.91
C ALA A 6 -19.31 -26.39 -10.54
N PRO A 7 -18.68 -27.35 -11.26
CA PRO A 7 -17.35 -27.15 -11.83
C PRO A 7 -17.25 -26.02 -12.85
N ASN A 8 -18.35 -25.70 -13.53
CA ASN A 8 -18.46 -24.64 -14.52
C ASN A 8 -18.57 -23.22 -13.93
N VAL A 9 -18.50 -23.06 -12.59
CA VAL A 9 -18.49 -21.73 -11.97
C VAL A 9 -17.24 -20.95 -12.40
N ASP A 10 -17.47 -19.78 -12.99
CA ASP A 10 -16.49 -18.83 -13.51
C ASP A 10 -16.61 -17.44 -12.88
N CYS A 11 -17.55 -17.23 -11.95
CA CYS A 11 -17.71 -15.98 -11.21
C CYS A 11 -18.12 -16.24 -9.75
N LEU A 12 -17.41 -15.61 -8.82
CA LEU A 12 -17.69 -15.61 -7.38
C LEU A 12 -17.89 -14.19 -6.88
N VAL A 13 -18.95 -13.96 -6.12
CA VAL A 13 -19.24 -12.68 -5.46
C VAL A 13 -19.15 -12.86 -3.95
N LEU A 14 -18.14 -12.27 -3.31
CA LEU A 14 -17.92 -12.34 -1.87
C LEU A 14 -18.58 -11.13 -1.19
N LEU A 15 -19.82 -11.31 -0.75
CA LEU A 15 -20.59 -10.30 0.01
C LEU A 15 -20.47 -10.48 1.53
N ARG A 16 -19.64 -11.40 1.99
CA ARG A 16 -19.48 -11.73 3.41
C ARG A 16 -18.06 -11.41 3.88
N PRO A 17 -17.88 -10.40 4.72
CA PRO A 17 -16.64 -10.24 5.47
C PRO A 17 -16.40 -11.45 6.39
N THR A 18 -15.19 -12.00 6.38
CA THR A 18 -14.78 -13.09 7.29
C THR A 18 -13.41 -12.81 7.90
N LEU A 19 -13.25 -13.14 9.19
CA LEU A 19 -11.97 -13.16 9.90
C LEU A 19 -11.27 -14.53 9.84
N SER A 20 -11.93 -15.56 9.29
CA SER A 20 -11.34 -16.89 9.14
C SER A 20 -10.67 -17.02 7.76
N PRO A 21 -9.33 -17.22 7.70
CA PRO A 21 -8.62 -17.49 6.45
C PRO A 21 -9.13 -18.76 5.77
N GLY A 22 -9.41 -19.81 6.56
CA GLY A 22 -9.96 -21.06 6.04
C GLY A 22 -11.34 -20.90 5.39
N LEU A 23 -12.24 -20.10 5.99
CA LEU A 23 -13.54 -19.82 5.37
C LEU A 23 -13.37 -19.00 4.07
N TYR A 24 -12.45 -18.04 4.05
CA TYR A 24 -12.13 -17.29 2.83
C TYR A 24 -11.60 -18.22 1.72
N TYR A 25 -10.64 -19.10 2.03
CA TYR A 25 -10.13 -20.09 1.10
C TYR A 25 -11.24 -21.02 0.58
N GLN A 26 -12.13 -21.48 1.46
CA GLN A 26 -13.28 -22.30 1.07
C GLN A 26 -14.26 -21.57 0.15
N MET A 27 -14.46 -20.26 0.35
CA MET A 27 -15.31 -19.44 -0.52
C MET A 27 -14.70 -19.32 -1.93
N VAL A 28 -13.43 -18.90 -2.02
CA VAL A 28 -12.73 -18.73 -3.30
C VAL A 28 -12.48 -20.07 -3.99
N GLY A 29 -12.22 -21.13 -3.23
CA GLY A 29 -11.99 -22.49 -3.73
C GLY A 29 -13.17 -23.11 -4.47
N ARG A 30 -14.36 -22.49 -4.42
CA ARG A 30 -15.49 -22.88 -5.28
C ARG A 30 -15.18 -22.66 -6.77
N GLY A 31 -14.34 -21.68 -7.10
CA GLY A 31 -13.97 -21.33 -8.47
C GLY A 31 -12.79 -22.12 -9.05
N PHE A 32 -12.00 -22.81 -8.22
CA PHE A 32 -10.73 -23.46 -8.64
C PHE A 32 -10.89 -24.73 -9.46
N ARG A 33 -12.09 -25.29 -9.56
CA ARG A 33 -12.32 -26.54 -10.31
C ARG A 33 -12.02 -26.31 -11.79
N LEU A 34 -11.35 -27.24 -12.46
CA LEU A 34 -11.15 -27.16 -13.91
C LEU A 34 -12.43 -27.58 -14.65
N HIS A 35 -12.74 -26.94 -15.78
CA HIS A 35 -13.88 -27.28 -16.63
C HIS A 35 -13.61 -26.91 -18.09
N PRO A 36 -13.95 -27.74 -19.09
CA PRO A 36 -13.83 -27.38 -20.51
C PRO A 36 -14.57 -26.06 -20.82
N GLY A 37 -13.92 -25.14 -21.53
CA GLY A 37 -14.49 -23.83 -21.85
C GLY A 37 -14.40 -22.79 -20.73
N LYS A 38 -13.87 -23.14 -19.55
CA LYS A 38 -13.57 -22.18 -18.48
C LYS A 38 -12.10 -21.78 -18.51
N ALA A 39 -11.81 -20.57 -18.97
CA ALA A 39 -10.44 -20.04 -19.02
C ALA A 39 -9.96 -19.46 -17.68
N ASN A 40 -10.86 -18.84 -16.93
CA ASN A 40 -10.57 -18.17 -15.66
C ASN A 40 -11.81 -18.17 -14.75
N CYS A 41 -11.65 -17.65 -13.53
CA CYS A 41 -12.76 -17.39 -12.61
C CYS A 41 -12.63 -15.97 -12.07
N LEU A 42 -13.64 -15.13 -12.30
CA LEU A 42 -13.75 -13.79 -11.75
C LEU A 42 -14.10 -13.86 -10.27
N VAL A 43 -13.43 -13.08 -9.42
CA VAL A 43 -13.72 -12.99 -7.98
C VAL A 43 -13.97 -11.53 -7.64
N LEU A 44 -15.21 -11.21 -7.26
CA LEU A 44 -15.65 -9.88 -6.86
C LEU A 44 -15.79 -9.84 -5.34
N ASP A 45 -14.80 -9.26 -4.66
CA ASP A 45 -14.79 -9.21 -3.19
C ASP A 45 -15.24 -7.86 -2.64
N TYR A 46 -16.46 -7.83 -2.12
CA TYR A 46 -17.07 -6.69 -1.42
C TYR A 46 -16.89 -6.82 0.11
N GLY A 47 -16.42 -7.97 0.61
CA GLY A 47 -16.20 -8.21 2.03
C GLY A 47 -14.84 -7.72 2.55
N GLY A 48 -13.99 -7.22 1.65
CA GLY A 48 -12.61 -6.83 1.94
C GLY A 48 -11.77 -8.00 2.49
N ASN A 49 -12.06 -9.22 2.03
CA ASN A 49 -11.38 -10.44 2.46
C ASN A 49 -9.98 -10.55 1.85
N VAL A 50 -9.79 -10.18 0.58
CA VAL A 50 -8.48 -10.17 -0.09
C VAL A 50 -7.53 -9.22 0.63
N LEU A 51 -7.98 -7.99 0.93
CA LEU A 51 -7.18 -7.01 1.67
C LEU A 51 -6.83 -7.47 3.09
N ARG A 52 -7.73 -8.26 3.72
CA ARG A 52 -7.58 -8.70 5.10
C ARG A 52 -6.66 -9.89 5.26
N HIS A 53 -6.75 -10.86 4.34
CA HIS A 53 -6.01 -12.12 4.43
C HIS A 53 -4.82 -12.20 3.48
N GLY A 54 -4.76 -11.30 2.50
CA GLY A 54 -3.82 -11.36 1.38
C GLY A 54 -4.31 -12.27 0.25
N PRO A 55 -3.43 -12.52 -0.74
CA PRO A 55 -3.71 -13.41 -1.85
C PRO A 55 -4.06 -14.82 -1.38
N VAL A 56 -5.00 -15.46 -2.07
CA VAL A 56 -5.56 -16.77 -1.66
C VAL A 56 -4.51 -17.90 -1.69
N ASP A 57 -3.49 -17.76 -2.53
CA ASP A 57 -2.37 -18.69 -2.71
C ASP A 57 -1.22 -18.47 -1.72
N GLN A 58 -1.24 -17.39 -0.94
CA GLN A 58 -0.23 -17.06 0.08
C GLN A 58 -0.81 -16.94 1.50
N LEU A 59 -1.97 -17.52 1.74
CA LEU A 59 -2.65 -17.44 3.03
C LEU A 59 -1.79 -18.01 4.17
N GLN A 60 -1.53 -17.17 5.16
CA GLN A 60 -0.91 -17.59 6.42
C GLN A 60 -1.99 -18.12 7.36
N VAL A 61 -2.06 -19.43 7.51
CA VAL A 61 -2.89 -20.05 8.54
C VAL A 61 -2.15 -19.91 9.87
N VAL A 62 -2.45 -18.86 10.61
CA VAL A 62 -1.94 -18.73 11.97
C VAL A 62 -2.56 -19.85 12.79
N GLU A 63 -1.75 -20.81 13.22
CA GLU A 63 -2.20 -21.78 14.21
C GLU A 63 -2.71 -21.00 15.42
N LYS A 64 -3.94 -21.30 15.86
CA LYS A 64 -4.51 -20.66 17.04
C LYS A 64 -3.49 -20.77 18.17
N ARG A 65 -3.10 -19.64 18.79
CA ARG A 65 -2.55 -19.67 20.14
C ARG A 65 -3.49 -20.55 20.97
N GLY A 66 -2.92 -21.59 21.58
CA GLY A 66 -3.65 -22.65 22.28
C GLY A 66 -4.65 -22.10 23.28
N ASP A 67 -5.61 -22.95 23.65
CA ASP A 67 -6.65 -22.67 24.64
C ASP A 67 -6.08 -21.91 25.83
N GLY A 68 -6.30 -20.59 25.83
CA GLY A 68 -5.97 -19.77 26.98
C GLY A 68 -6.95 -20.12 28.08
N ASP A 69 -6.43 -20.51 29.24
CA ASP A 69 -7.16 -20.63 30.51
C ASP A 69 -7.57 -19.25 31.06
N GLY A 70 -8.07 -18.39 30.16
CA GLY A 70 -8.60 -17.08 30.50
C GLY A 70 -10.04 -17.25 31.00
N PRO A 71 -10.47 -16.42 31.98
CA PRO A 71 -11.86 -16.42 32.40
C PRO A 71 -12.76 -16.19 31.18
N ALA A 72 -13.84 -16.97 31.09
CA ALA A 72 -14.80 -16.84 30.00
C ALA A 72 -15.28 -15.38 29.92
N PRO A 73 -15.26 -14.77 28.72
CA PRO A 73 -15.64 -13.37 28.57
C PRO A 73 -17.08 -13.18 29.07
N ALA A 74 -17.33 -12.09 29.80
CA ALA A 74 -18.64 -11.70 30.32
C ALA A 74 -19.00 -10.27 29.89
N LYS A 75 -20.29 -9.96 29.81
CA LYS A 75 -20.80 -8.60 29.60
C LYS A 75 -21.73 -8.19 30.74
N GLU A 76 -21.75 -6.91 31.09
CA GLU A 76 -22.66 -6.37 32.08
C GLU A 76 -23.98 -5.93 31.43
N CYS A 77 -25.12 -6.32 32.01
CA CYS A 77 -26.42 -5.87 31.56
C CYS A 77 -26.64 -4.39 31.93
N PRO A 78 -26.96 -3.48 30.99
CA PRO A 78 -27.13 -2.06 31.29
C PRO A 78 -28.34 -1.77 32.18
N ALA A 79 -29.35 -2.64 32.21
CA ALA A 79 -30.58 -2.45 32.99
C ALA A 79 -30.46 -2.91 34.45
N CYS A 80 -29.86 -4.07 34.70
CA CYS A 80 -29.80 -4.69 36.03
C CYS A 80 -28.39 -4.94 36.55
N ARG A 81 -27.36 -4.60 35.77
CA ARG A 81 -25.93 -4.78 36.10
C ARG A 81 -25.48 -6.21 36.34
N ALA A 82 -26.31 -7.20 35.99
CA ALA A 82 -25.89 -8.59 36.03
C ALA A 82 -24.76 -8.86 35.03
N LEU A 83 -23.71 -9.52 35.48
CA LEU A 83 -22.66 -10.08 34.62
C LEU A 83 -23.19 -11.38 33.99
N ILE A 84 -23.28 -11.40 32.67
CA ILE A 84 -23.85 -12.50 31.90
C ILE A 84 -22.94 -12.89 30.73
N ALA A 85 -23.14 -14.09 30.18
CA ALA A 85 -22.39 -14.51 29.01
C ALA A 85 -22.68 -13.58 27.80
N PRO A 86 -21.68 -13.24 26.97
CA PRO A 86 -21.83 -12.32 25.84
C PRO A 86 -22.88 -12.75 24.82
N ALA A 87 -23.10 -14.06 24.70
CA ALA A 87 -24.00 -14.68 23.73
C ALA A 87 -25.50 -14.46 24.03
N TYR A 88 -25.90 -14.02 25.22
CA TYR A 88 -27.32 -13.77 25.54
C TYR A 88 -27.87 -12.59 24.72
N THR A 89 -28.94 -12.82 23.96
CA THR A 89 -29.73 -11.78 23.27
C THR A 89 -30.81 -11.18 24.17
N ILE A 90 -31.18 -11.88 25.23
CA ILE A 90 -32.11 -11.41 26.28
C ILE A 90 -31.46 -11.67 27.63
N CYS A 91 -31.45 -10.69 28.53
CA CYS A 91 -30.88 -10.82 29.86
C CYS A 91 -31.70 -11.83 30.70
N PRO A 92 -31.10 -12.92 31.21
CA PRO A 92 -31.82 -13.93 31.99
C PRO A 92 -32.30 -13.43 33.36
N GLN A 93 -31.76 -12.30 33.85
CA GLN A 93 -32.10 -11.74 35.17
C GLN A 93 -33.27 -10.75 35.13
N CYS A 94 -33.39 -9.96 34.05
CA CYS A 94 -34.39 -8.87 33.99
C CYS A 94 -35.18 -8.79 32.68
N GLY A 95 -34.92 -9.67 31.71
CA GLY A 95 -35.61 -9.67 30.42
C GLY A 95 -35.18 -8.58 29.44
N HIS A 96 -34.15 -7.78 29.75
CA HIS A 96 -33.64 -6.74 28.83
C HIS A 96 -33.18 -7.36 27.50
N GLU A 97 -33.76 -6.89 26.39
CA GLU A 97 -33.37 -7.27 25.03
C GLU A 97 -32.14 -6.49 24.58
N PHE A 98 -31.07 -7.20 24.23
CA PHE A 98 -29.87 -6.59 23.69
C PHE A 98 -30.05 -6.30 22.20
N PRO A 99 -29.56 -5.16 21.70
CA PRO A 99 -29.63 -4.87 20.27
C PRO A 99 -28.93 -5.97 19.46
N PRO A 100 -29.46 -6.32 18.28
CA PRO A 100 -28.79 -7.28 17.41
C PRO A 100 -27.39 -6.77 17.10
N PRO A 101 -26.36 -7.65 17.09
CA PRO A 101 -25.01 -7.23 16.81
C PRO A 101 -24.94 -6.53 15.45
N GLU A 102 -24.31 -5.37 15.40
CA GLU A 102 -24.06 -4.65 14.16
C GLU A 102 -23.24 -5.56 13.23
N ARG A 103 -23.90 -6.09 12.20
CA ARG A 103 -23.20 -6.80 11.14
C ARG A 103 -22.47 -5.76 10.31
N LYS A 104 -21.13 -5.84 10.26
CA LYS A 104 -20.35 -5.08 9.27
C LYS A 104 -20.95 -5.33 7.89
N LYS A 105 -21.49 -4.29 7.27
CA LYS A 105 -22.01 -4.32 5.90
C LYS A 105 -20.83 -4.55 4.96
N HIS A 106 -21.08 -5.24 3.85
CA HIS A 106 -20.10 -5.31 2.76
C HIS A 106 -19.99 -3.93 2.09
N GLU A 107 -18.88 -3.69 1.42
CA GLU A 107 -18.66 -2.46 0.66
C GLU A 107 -19.63 -2.35 -0.52
N SER A 108 -19.78 -1.14 -1.07
CA SER A 108 -20.60 -0.88 -2.27
C SER A 108 -19.90 -1.25 -3.57
N GLN A 109 -18.57 -1.40 -3.53
CA GLN A 109 -17.72 -1.76 -4.66
C GLN A 109 -16.82 -2.94 -4.28
N ALA A 110 -16.48 -3.77 -5.27
CA ALA A 110 -15.50 -4.83 -5.09
C ALA A 110 -14.09 -4.22 -4.99
N THR A 111 -13.21 -4.86 -4.23
CA THR A 111 -11.81 -4.44 -4.12
C THR A 111 -11.05 -4.67 -5.44
N ASN A 112 -10.11 -3.77 -5.74
CA ASN A 112 -9.14 -3.92 -6.83
C ASN A 112 -7.89 -4.72 -6.42
N ALA A 113 -7.81 -5.17 -5.18
CA ALA A 113 -6.68 -5.97 -4.70
C ALA A 113 -6.60 -7.31 -5.43
N GLY A 114 -5.39 -7.70 -5.85
CA GLY A 114 -5.17 -8.97 -6.52
C GLY A 114 -5.49 -10.16 -5.62
N VAL A 115 -6.33 -11.05 -6.13
CA VAL A 115 -6.79 -12.28 -5.46
C VAL A 115 -5.70 -13.34 -5.48
N LEU A 116 -4.84 -13.33 -6.51
CA LEU A 116 -3.66 -14.19 -6.65
C LEU A 116 -2.39 -13.37 -6.49
N SER A 117 -1.35 -13.98 -5.94
CA SER A 117 -0.05 -13.32 -5.83
C SER A 117 0.54 -13.00 -7.20
N GLY A 118 1.32 -11.92 -7.27
CA GLY A 118 1.92 -11.44 -8.52
C GLY A 118 0.97 -10.70 -9.45
N GLN A 119 -0.33 -10.64 -9.16
CA GLN A 119 -1.25 -9.76 -9.90
C GLN A 119 -0.84 -8.31 -9.70
N VAL A 120 -0.65 -7.61 -10.82
CA VAL A 120 -0.19 -6.23 -10.87
C VAL A 120 -1.37 -5.31 -11.11
N SER A 121 -1.49 -4.27 -10.28
CA SER A 121 -2.42 -3.16 -10.50
C SER A 121 -1.65 -1.85 -10.49
N ASP A 122 -1.86 -1.05 -11.53
CA ASP A 122 -1.29 0.30 -11.64
C ASP A 122 -2.41 1.33 -11.41
N ALA A 123 -2.16 2.30 -10.55
CA ALA A 123 -3.07 3.40 -10.27
C ALA A 123 -2.33 4.73 -10.35
N GLU A 124 -2.94 5.71 -11.01
CA GLU A 124 -2.39 7.06 -11.13
C GLU A 124 -2.97 7.98 -10.06
N PHE A 125 -2.10 8.79 -9.45
CA PHE A 125 -2.47 9.74 -8.40
C PHE A 125 -1.87 11.11 -8.68
N ASP A 126 -2.65 12.15 -8.43
CA ASP A 126 -2.16 13.53 -8.40
C ASP A 126 -1.27 13.74 -7.18
N VAL A 127 -0.10 14.34 -7.40
CA VAL A 127 0.84 14.68 -6.33
C VAL A 127 0.43 16.00 -5.69
N ARG A 128 0.26 15.98 -4.37
CA ARG A 128 -0.15 17.15 -3.57
C ARG A 128 0.96 17.82 -2.80
N ASP A 129 2.05 17.11 -2.57
CA ASP A 129 3.25 17.60 -1.87
C ASP A 129 4.41 16.66 -2.20
N ILE A 130 5.63 17.21 -2.19
CA ILE A 130 6.86 16.45 -2.38
C ILE A 130 7.84 16.87 -1.30
N ARG A 131 8.43 15.89 -0.61
CA ARG A 131 9.48 16.14 0.37
C ARG A 131 10.76 15.44 -0.04
N TYR A 132 11.85 16.18 0.08
CA TYR A 132 13.20 15.69 -0.18
C TYR A 132 13.94 15.59 1.13
N SER A 133 14.55 14.44 1.38
CA SER A 133 15.38 14.23 2.57
C SER A 133 16.55 13.30 2.27
N VAL A 134 17.67 13.50 2.96
CA VAL A 134 18.78 12.54 2.91
C VAL A 134 18.43 11.33 3.76
N HIS A 135 18.61 10.15 3.18
CA HIS A 135 18.33 8.88 3.83
C HIS A 135 19.58 8.00 3.87
N THR A 136 19.87 7.51 5.07
CA THR A 136 20.84 6.46 5.34
C THR A 136 20.10 5.19 5.72
N LYS A 137 20.52 4.05 5.18
CA LYS A 137 19.93 2.75 5.53
C LYS A 137 20.10 2.51 7.03
N LYS A 138 19.08 1.92 7.65
CA LYS A 138 19.14 1.51 9.06
C LYS A 138 20.34 0.60 9.31
N ASP A 139 21.07 0.86 10.39
CA ASP A 139 22.25 0.11 10.84
C ASP A 139 23.43 0.14 9.84
N ALA A 140 23.49 1.16 8.98
CA ALA A 140 24.63 1.36 8.09
C ALA A 140 25.76 2.13 8.80
N ASP A 141 27.00 1.83 8.42
CA ASP A 141 28.18 2.57 8.87
C ASP A 141 28.13 4.04 8.42
N ASP A 142 28.86 4.92 9.12
CA ASP A 142 28.89 6.36 8.81
C ASP A 142 29.38 6.67 7.38
N ASP A 143 30.23 5.80 6.82
CA ASP A 143 30.78 5.88 5.46
C ASP A 143 29.86 5.26 4.39
N ALA A 144 28.70 4.69 4.78
CA ALA A 144 27.79 4.06 3.83
C ALA A 144 27.18 5.12 2.87
N PRO A 145 27.07 4.79 1.57
CA PRO A 145 26.60 5.76 0.58
C PRO A 145 25.16 6.16 0.87
N LYS A 146 24.92 7.48 0.93
CA LYS A 146 23.60 8.04 1.22
C LYS A 146 22.74 8.06 -0.04
N THR A 147 21.44 8.14 0.19
CA THR A 147 20.41 8.20 -0.87
C THR A 147 19.55 9.43 -0.67
N LEU A 148 19.11 10.06 -1.75
CA LEU A 148 18.04 11.05 -1.69
C LEU A 148 16.71 10.29 -1.60
N ARG A 149 15.97 10.47 -0.52
CA ARG A 149 14.59 9.99 -0.39
C ARG A 149 13.63 11.06 -0.88
N VAL A 150 12.75 10.66 -1.79
CA VAL A 150 11.69 11.51 -2.34
C VAL A 150 10.35 10.96 -1.88
N ASP A 151 9.62 11.74 -1.09
CA ASP A 151 8.31 11.37 -0.56
C ASP A 151 7.22 12.15 -1.30
N TYR A 152 6.33 11.43 -2.00
CA TYR A 152 5.18 11.99 -2.69
C TYR A 152 3.92 11.82 -1.85
N ARG A 153 3.20 12.91 -1.58
CA ARG A 153 1.90 12.88 -0.92
C ARG A 153 0.79 12.77 -1.95
N LEU A 154 0.06 11.66 -1.93
CA LEU A 154 -1.00 11.33 -2.90
C LEU A 154 -2.41 11.52 -2.30
N GLY A 155 -2.52 11.52 -0.98
CA GLY A 155 -3.77 11.71 -0.23
C GLY A 155 -3.55 12.46 1.08
N LEU A 156 -4.54 12.43 1.97
CA LEU A 156 -4.41 13.08 3.29
C LEU A 156 -3.30 12.44 4.15
N ASP A 157 -3.22 11.11 4.14
CA ASP A 157 -2.20 10.32 4.86
C ASP A 157 -1.64 9.19 3.99
N TYR A 158 -1.63 9.40 2.67
CA TYR A 158 -1.07 8.43 1.73
C TYR A 158 0.20 8.99 1.11
N TRP A 159 1.32 8.37 1.47
CA TRP A 159 2.67 8.73 1.05
C TRP A 159 3.34 7.55 0.36
N VAL A 160 4.03 7.82 -0.74
CA VAL A 160 4.86 6.83 -1.44
C VAL A 160 6.25 7.41 -1.63
N SER A 161 7.27 6.57 -1.42
CA SER A 161 8.67 6.99 -1.44
C SER A 161 9.46 6.31 -2.55
N GLU A 162 10.42 7.03 -3.12
CA GLU A 162 11.52 6.43 -3.89
C GLU A 162 12.88 6.88 -3.35
N TRP A 163 13.93 6.13 -3.68
CA TRP A 163 15.30 6.38 -3.25
C TRP A 163 16.20 6.53 -4.46
N ILE A 164 16.92 7.66 -4.52
CA ILE A 164 17.80 8.03 -5.61
C ILE A 164 19.26 7.95 -5.14
N CYS A 165 20.04 7.13 -5.83
CA CYS A 165 21.37 6.69 -5.39
C CYS A 165 22.50 7.56 -5.95
N PHE A 166 22.58 8.84 -5.55
CA PHE A 166 23.64 9.75 -6.03
C PHE A 166 25.05 9.31 -5.60
N GLU A 167 25.24 8.81 -4.38
CA GLU A 167 26.58 8.44 -3.88
C GLU A 167 27.00 7.01 -4.22
N HIS A 168 26.15 6.25 -4.94
CA HIS A 168 26.48 4.90 -5.35
C HIS A 168 27.34 4.91 -6.63
N SER A 169 27.82 3.75 -7.05
CA SER A 169 28.53 3.56 -8.31
C SER A 169 27.77 2.61 -9.25
N GLY A 170 28.16 2.59 -10.53
CA GLY A 170 27.60 1.66 -11.52
C GLY A 170 26.14 1.97 -11.90
N TRP A 171 25.32 0.93 -12.02
CA TRP A 171 23.95 1.06 -12.52
C TRP A 171 23.03 1.94 -11.64
N PRO A 172 23.06 1.85 -10.29
CA PRO A 172 22.29 2.75 -9.42
C PRO A 172 22.59 4.24 -9.64
N ARG A 173 23.86 4.61 -9.81
CA ARG A 173 24.28 5.99 -10.11
C ARG A 173 23.74 6.46 -11.45
N ARG A 174 23.88 5.65 -12.50
CA ARG A 174 23.38 6.00 -13.84
C ARG A 174 21.86 6.21 -13.84
N LYS A 175 21.13 5.45 -13.03
CA LYS A 175 19.69 5.68 -12.81
C LYS A 175 19.41 7.00 -12.10
N ALA A 176 20.21 7.36 -11.10
CA ALA A 176 20.10 8.65 -10.42
C ALA A 176 20.36 9.82 -11.38
N GLU A 177 21.39 9.72 -12.22
CA GLU A 177 21.70 10.72 -13.25
C GLU A 177 20.55 10.89 -14.25
N GLN A 178 19.97 9.80 -14.74
CA GLN A 178 18.80 9.85 -15.63
C GLN A 178 17.59 10.47 -14.93
N TRP A 179 17.33 10.11 -13.68
CA TRP A 179 16.24 10.66 -12.89
C TRP A 179 16.40 12.18 -12.71
N TRP A 180 17.63 12.65 -12.46
CA TRP A 180 17.98 14.06 -12.31
C TRP A 180 17.83 14.81 -13.64
N GLN A 181 18.43 14.31 -14.71
CA GLN A 181 18.37 14.92 -16.04
C GLN A 181 16.93 15.01 -16.59
N ALA A 182 16.02 14.14 -16.17
CA ALA A 182 14.61 14.26 -16.55
C ALA A 182 13.93 15.48 -15.89
N ARG A 183 14.40 15.89 -14.71
CA ARG A 183 13.74 16.89 -13.85
C ARG A 183 14.47 18.22 -13.78
N SER A 184 15.80 18.23 -13.93
CA SER A 184 16.61 19.43 -13.79
C SER A 184 17.35 19.74 -15.09
N PRO A 185 17.58 21.02 -15.40
CA PRO A 185 18.63 21.43 -16.34
C PRO A 185 20.03 21.41 -15.70
N ASP A 186 20.14 21.44 -14.37
CA ASP A 186 21.40 21.54 -13.65
C ASP A 186 22.25 20.27 -13.80
N PRO A 187 23.59 20.39 -13.72
CA PRO A 187 24.47 19.23 -13.60
C PRO A 187 24.03 18.29 -12.48
N CYS A 188 24.16 16.97 -12.72
CA CYS A 188 23.80 15.98 -11.72
C CYS A 188 24.71 16.10 -10.49
N PRO A 189 24.17 16.24 -9.27
CA PRO A 189 24.95 16.35 -8.04
C PRO A 189 25.64 15.02 -7.71
N ASP A 190 26.75 15.10 -6.98
CA ASP A 190 27.54 13.92 -6.60
C ASP A 190 27.12 13.33 -5.26
N THR A 191 26.56 14.15 -4.37
CA THR A 191 26.12 13.73 -3.03
C THR A 191 24.61 13.79 -2.88
N ALA A 192 24.07 12.94 -2.01
CA ALA A 192 22.65 12.96 -1.67
C ALA A 192 22.27 14.29 -0.99
N GLN A 193 23.19 14.88 -0.22
CA GLN A 193 23.00 16.17 0.43
C GLN A 193 22.83 17.31 -0.58
N GLN A 194 23.76 17.46 -1.53
CA GLN A 194 23.64 18.47 -2.59
C GLN A 194 22.36 18.30 -3.40
N ALA A 195 22.00 17.06 -3.74
CA ALA A 195 20.75 16.78 -4.43
C ALA A 195 19.53 17.21 -3.64
N CYS A 196 19.52 16.96 -2.32
CA CYS A 196 18.45 17.37 -1.42
C CYS A 196 18.34 18.89 -1.33
N ASP A 197 19.46 19.60 -1.21
CA ASP A 197 19.49 21.04 -1.09
C ASP A 197 18.98 21.71 -2.37
N LEU A 198 19.45 21.26 -3.54
CA LEU A 198 18.97 21.74 -4.84
C LEU A 198 17.47 21.45 -5.04
N ALA A 199 17.02 20.24 -4.69
CA ALA A 199 15.62 19.86 -4.79
C ALA A 199 14.72 20.75 -3.92
N ASN A 200 15.13 21.04 -2.68
CA ASN A 200 14.41 21.94 -1.77
C ASN A 200 14.43 23.40 -2.24
N ASN A 201 15.40 23.78 -3.08
CA ASN A 201 15.48 25.09 -3.72
C ASN A 201 14.82 25.14 -5.11
N SER A 202 13.88 24.23 -5.39
CA SER A 202 13.09 24.20 -6.63
C SER A 202 13.91 23.96 -7.92
N ALA A 203 15.09 23.32 -7.83
CA ALA A 203 15.91 22.96 -9.00
C ALA A 203 15.36 21.74 -9.78
N LEU A 204 14.20 21.19 -9.39
CA LEU A 204 13.56 20.05 -10.03
C LEU A 204 12.19 20.43 -10.60
N ALA A 205 11.85 19.84 -11.75
CA ALA A 205 10.51 19.89 -12.31
C ALA A 205 9.50 19.35 -11.30
N LEU A 206 8.37 20.06 -11.18
CA LEU A 206 7.25 19.58 -10.38
C LEU A 206 6.79 18.23 -10.92
N THR A 207 6.56 17.28 -10.02
CA THR A 207 5.90 16.02 -10.37
C THR A 207 4.41 16.22 -10.22
N GLU A 208 3.66 16.15 -11.32
CA GLU A 208 2.22 16.41 -11.34
C GLU A 208 1.42 15.18 -10.90
N SER A 209 1.78 14.01 -11.42
CA SER A 209 1.18 12.73 -11.05
C SER A 209 2.22 11.62 -10.96
N VAL A 210 1.90 10.59 -10.18
CA VAL A 210 2.68 9.36 -10.12
C VAL A 210 1.80 8.15 -10.36
N THR A 211 2.31 7.20 -11.14
CA THR A 211 1.72 5.88 -11.31
C THR A 211 2.34 4.95 -10.28
N VAL A 212 1.52 4.49 -9.35
CA VAL A 212 1.91 3.54 -8.29
C VAL A 212 1.50 2.15 -8.73
N ARG A 213 2.46 1.23 -8.69
CA ARG A 213 2.28 -0.19 -8.94
C ARG A 213 2.19 -0.95 -7.63
N SER A 214 1.08 -1.65 -7.45
CA SER A 214 0.89 -2.62 -6.38
C SER A 214 0.98 -4.03 -6.95
N VAL A 215 1.75 -4.90 -6.29
CA VAL A 215 1.86 -6.32 -6.65
C VAL A 215 1.26 -7.12 -5.51
N ALA A 216 0.23 -7.92 -5.80
CA ALA A 216 -0.44 -8.74 -4.81
C ALA A 216 0.56 -9.69 -4.12
N GLY A 217 0.63 -9.61 -2.78
CA GLY A 217 1.58 -10.37 -1.95
C GLY A 217 2.86 -9.62 -1.62
N GLU A 218 3.18 -8.52 -2.29
CA GLU A 218 4.28 -7.64 -1.87
C GLU A 218 3.81 -6.68 -0.77
N LYS A 219 4.74 -6.34 0.14
CA LYS A 219 4.45 -5.46 1.28
C LYS A 219 4.40 -3.97 0.91
N PHE A 220 5.10 -3.58 -0.15
CA PHE A 220 5.31 -2.18 -0.49
C PHE A 220 4.96 -1.92 -1.94
N ASP A 221 4.20 -0.85 -2.15
CA ASP A 221 3.96 -0.30 -3.48
C ASP A 221 5.25 0.29 -4.07
N ARG A 222 5.32 0.37 -5.39
CA ARG A 222 6.47 0.96 -6.10
C ARG A 222 6.01 2.02 -7.07
N ILE A 223 6.77 3.09 -7.17
CA ILE A 223 6.56 4.10 -8.22
C ILE A 223 7.01 3.49 -9.55
N HIS A 224 6.08 3.38 -10.50
CA HIS A 224 6.35 2.85 -11.83
C HIS A 224 6.74 3.96 -12.81
N SER A 225 6.02 5.08 -12.77
CA SER A 225 6.24 6.23 -13.65
C SER A 225 5.75 7.52 -13.01
N CYS A 226 6.25 8.65 -13.50
CA CYS A 226 5.88 9.99 -13.05
C CYS A 226 5.53 10.84 -14.28
N LYS A 227 4.52 11.70 -14.16
CA LYS A 227 4.28 12.79 -15.10
C LYS A 227 4.94 14.04 -14.55
N LEU A 228 5.90 14.58 -15.29
CA LEU A 228 6.65 15.76 -14.90
C LEU A 228 6.08 17.00 -15.60
N GLY A 229 6.04 18.10 -14.86
CA GLY A 229 5.81 19.43 -15.41
C GLY A 229 7.04 19.94 -16.17
N PRO A 230 7.03 21.23 -16.58
CA PRO A 230 8.18 21.84 -17.22
C PRO A 230 9.39 21.85 -16.28
N LYS A 231 10.58 21.76 -16.86
CA LYS A 231 11.82 21.95 -16.11
C LYS A 231 11.92 23.40 -15.61
N PRO A 232 12.45 23.62 -14.40
CA PRO A 232 12.76 24.96 -13.92
C PRO A 232 13.89 25.58 -14.74
N GLU A 233 14.13 26.87 -14.52
CA GLU A 233 15.32 27.55 -15.02
C GLU A 233 16.59 26.97 -14.36
N LEU A 234 17.74 27.17 -15.01
CA LEU A 234 19.02 26.75 -14.47
C LEU A 234 19.28 27.46 -13.14
N SER A 235 19.78 26.74 -12.14
CA SER A 235 20.09 27.35 -10.85
C SER A 235 21.17 28.43 -11.00
N PRO A 236 21.07 29.58 -10.30
CA PRO A 236 22.08 30.64 -10.29
C PRO A 236 23.48 30.16 -9.87
N ILE A 237 23.56 29.03 -9.17
CA ILE A 237 24.84 28.39 -8.76
C ILE A 237 25.65 27.93 -9.99
N TRP A 238 24.96 27.60 -11.09
CA TRP A 238 25.54 27.08 -12.32
C TRP A 238 25.39 28.02 -13.51
N GLU A 239 24.86 29.23 -13.28
CA GLU A 239 24.88 30.27 -14.29
C GLU A 239 26.35 30.61 -14.64
N PRO A 240 26.70 30.72 -15.93
CA PRO A 240 28.00 31.21 -16.32
C PRO A 240 28.19 32.61 -15.73
N VAL A 241 29.18 32.76 -14.84
CA VAL A 241 29.55 34.08 -14.33
C VAL A 241 30.09 34.88 -15.50
N ASP A 242 29.38 35.93 -15.91
CA ASP A 242 29.90 36.88 -16.88
C ASP A 242 31.02 37.69 -16.21
N LEU A 243 32.26 37.25 -16.43
CA LEU A 243 33.45 37.90 -15.89
C LEU A 243 33.81 39.19 -16.64
N SER A 244 33.04 39.60 -17.65
CA SER A 244 33.30 40.84 -18.38
C SER A 244 33.05 42.12 -17.56
N ASP A 245 32.28 42.02 -16.48
CA ASP A 245 31.92 43.12 -15.58
C ASP A 245 32.69 43.14 -14.24
N VAL A 246 33.70 42.28 -14.05
CA VAL A 246 34.53 42.28 -12.83
C VAL A 246 35.74 43.19 -13.04
N PRO A 247 35.79 44.42 -12.46
CA PRO A 247 36.98 45.24 -12.53
C PRO A 247 38.12 44.60 -11.74
N PHE A 248 39.25 44.35 -12.44
CA PHE A 248 40.50 43.86 -11.88
C PHE A 248 41.09 44.78 -10.80
#